data_AF-F0G7G8-F1
#
_entry.id   AF-F0G7G8-F1
#
_cell.length_a   1.000
_cell.length_b   1.000
_cell.length_c   1.000
_cell.angle_alpha   90.00
_cell.angle_beta   90.00
_cell.angle_gamma   90.00
#
_symmetry.space_group_name_H-M   'P 1'
#
loop_
_entity.id
_entity.type
_entity.pdbx_description
1 polymer ?
#
loop_
_entity_poly.entity_id
_entity_poly.type
_entity_poly.pdbx_seq_one_letter_code
_entity_poly.pdbx_strand_id
1 'polypeptide(L)'
;MQIHRRFTPPRRGRRLAGTFALASGLALAATVAAAADGAAPTGMMQGFPPPADRIVDKANAFTPARLRWALSNTRLLAPTAGIRHAAAPMPLPEQPVPGLDALPVTIGGETLTP
;
A
#
# COMPACT_ATOMS: atom_id res chain seq x y z
N MET A 1 16.71 -72.67 -6.37
CA MET A 1 17.57 -72.07 -5.34
C MET A 1 16.87 -70.81 -4.82
N GLN A 2 16.11 -70.91 -3.73
CA GLN A 2 15.34 -69.80 -3.16
C GLN A 2 16.22 -68.99 -2.22
N ILE A 3 16.22 -67.66 -2.38
CA ILE A 3 16.91 -66.74 -1.46
C ILE A 3 15.85 -65.81 -0.87
N HIS A 4 15.49 -66.05 0.39
CA HIS A 4 14.69 -65.12 1.17
C HIS A 4 15.54 -63.91 1.56
N ARG A 5 15.24 -62.73 0.99
CA ARG A 5 15.73 -61.46 1.53
C ARG A 5 14.61 -60.81 2.34
N ARG A 6 14.74 -60.87 3.66
CA ARG A 6 13.95 -60.09 4.60
C ARG A 6 14.37 -58.63 4.46
N PHE A 7 13.44 -57.78 4.05
CA PHE A 7 13.65 -56.33 4.02
C PHE A 7 12.83 -55.71 5.16
N THR A 8 13.53 -55.18 6.16
CA THR A 8 12.96 -54.44 7.28
C THR A 8 12.70 -53.00 6.85
N PRO A 9 11.50 -52.43 7.00
CA PRO A 9 11.27 -51.03 6.67
C PRO A 9 11.76 -50.10 7.80
N PRO A 10 12.52 -49.03 7.50
CA PRO A 10 12.74 -47.97 8.47
C PRO A 10 11.47 -47.12 8.63
N ARG A 11 11.24 -46.74 9.89
CA ARG A 11 10.18 -45.89 10.41
C ARG A 11 10.15 -44.48 9.80
N ARG A 12 8.92 -43.99 9.59
CA ARG A 12 8.44 -42.59 9.73
C ARG A 12 9.48 -41.45 9.69
N GLY A 13 9.42 -40.65 8.64
CA GLY A 13 9.81 -39.24 8.65
C GLY A 13 8.57 -38.35 8.43
N ARG A 14 8.05 -37.77 9.51
CA ARG A 14 6.89 -36.86 9.51
C ARG A 14 7.34 -35.47 9.09
N ARG A 15 6.68 -34.94 8.05
CA ARG A 15 6.43 -33.53 7.68
C ARG A 15 7.21 -32.44 8.45
N LEU A 16 8.02 -31.67 7.73
CA LEU A 16 8.36 -30.28 8.05
C LEU A 16 8.39 -29.47 6.75
N ALA A 17 7.21 -29.10 6.25
CA ALA A 17 7.02 -28.18 5.14
C ALA A 17 6.01 -27.09 5.53
N GLY A 18 6.22 -26.47 6.70
CA GLY A 18 5.20 -25.63 7.34
C GLY A 18 5.68 -24.27 7.85
N THR A 19 6.97 -23.92 7.74
CA THR A 19 7.50 -22.67 8.33
C THR A 19 7.76 -21.56 7.30
N PHE A 20 7.86 -21.87 6.01
CA PHE A 20 8.12 -20.84 4.98
C PHE A 20 6.87 -20.05 4.54
N ALA A 21 5.67 -20.61 4.73
CA ALA A 21 4.42 -19.96 4.28
C ALA A 21 4.00 -18.78 5.18
N LEU A 22 4.32 -18.83 6.47
CA LEU A 22 3.85 -17.82 7.44
C LEU A 22 4.62 -16.49 7.33
N ALA A 23 5.92 -16.53 7.03
CA ALA A 23 6.75 -15.33 6.89
C ALA A 23 6.38 -14.51 5.64
N SER A 24 6.02 -15.16 4.54
CA SER A 24 5.61 -14.50 3.30
C SER A 24 4.27 -13.78 3.43
N GLY A 25 3.32 -14.37 4.18
CA GLY A 25 2.01 -13.76 4.43
C GLY A 25 2.10 -12.48 5.25
N LEU A 26 2.96 -12.45 6.28
CA LEU A 26 3.18 -11.26 7.11
C LEU A 26 3.83 -10.12 6.32
N ALA A 27 4.80 -10.43 5.45
CA ALA A 27 5.48 -9.44 4.62
C ALA A 27 4.51 -8.77 3.63
N LEU A 28 3.64 -9.56 2.99
CA LEU A 28 2.63 -9.03 2.07
C LEU A 28 1.58 -8.17 2.80
N ALA A 29 1.10 -8.61 3.95
CA ALA A 29 0.15 -7.84 4.77
C ALA A 29 0.75 -6.50 5.24
N ALA A 30 2.03 -6.46 5.62
CA ALA A 30 2.72 -5.24 5.99
C ALA A 30 2.87 -4.26 4.81
N THR A 31 3.11 -4.75 3.58
CA THR A 31 3.17 -3.89 2.40
C THR A 31 1.81 -3.30 2.01
N VAL A 32 0.72 -4.05 2.20
CA VAL A 32 -0.65 -3.58 1.96
C VAL A 32 -1.06 -2.58 3.03
N ALA A 33 -0.75 -2.85 4.30
CA ALA A 33 -1.03 -1.93 5.40
C ALA A 33 -0.27 -0.60 5.25
N ALA A 34 1.01 -0.63 4.86
CA ALA A 34 1.79 0.58 4.60
C ALA A 34 1.30 1.38 3.37
N ALA A 35 0.59 0.73 2.43
CA ALA A 35 -0.07 1.40 1.31
C ALA A 35 -1.46 1.93 1.69
N ALA A 36 -2.15 1.27 2.64
CA ALA A 36 -3.48 1.62 3.12
C ALA A 36 -3.46 2.72 4.19
N ASP A 37 -2.42 2.77 5.02
CA ASP A 37 -2.12 3.92 5.85
C ASP A 37 -1.78 5.07 4.92
N GLY A 38 -2.76 5.92 4.68
CA GLY A 38 -2.61 7.18 3.98
C GLY A 38 -1.68 8.17 4.69
N ALA A 39 -0.79 7.72 5.57
CA ALA A 39 0.31 8.48 6.09
C ALA A 39 1.24 8.80 4.92
N ALA A 40 1.35 10.08 4.56
CA ALA A 40 2.47 10.52 3.77
C ALA A 40 3.76 10.03 4.44
N PRO A 41 4.80 9.59 3.71
CA PRO A 41 6.13 9.63 4.26
C PRO A 41 6.38 11.08 4.69
N THR A 42 6.25 11.32 5.98
CA THR A 42 6.22 12.65 6.55
C THR A 42 7.63 13.20 6.41
N GLY A 43 7.76 14.41 5.86
CA GLY A 43 9.07 15.07 5.76
C GLY A 43 9.76 15.05 4.40
N MET A 44 9.07 14.70 3.31
CA MET A 44 9.60 14.93 1.94
C MET A 44 9.91 16.42 1.73
N MET A 45 11.09 16.72 1.18
CA MET A 45 11.59 18.08 0.95
C MET A 45 11.62 18.98 2.22
N GLN A 46 11.64 18.40 3.43
CA GLN A 46 11.80 19.15 4.69
C GLN A 46 13.27 19.23 5.12
N GLY A 47 13.65 20.34 5.74
CA GLY A 47 15.03 20.65 6.13
C GLY A 47 15.85 21.33 5.02
N PHE A 48 17.09 21.72 5.33
CA PHE A 48 17.99 22.37 4.37
C PHE A 48 19.47 21.95 4.56
N PRO A 49 20.09 21.29 3.55
CA PRO A 49 19.42 20.64 2.42
C PRO A 49 18.52 19.49 2.92
N PRO A 50 17.44 19.13 2.21
CA PRO A 50 16.70 17.93 2.51
C PRO A 50 17.63 16.70 2.48
N PRO A 51 17.40 15.68 3.33
CA PRO A 51 18.09 14.40 3.22
C PRO A 51 17.98 13.81 1.81
N ALA A 52 19.04 13.18 1.31
CA ALA A 52 19.11 12.71 -0.07
C ALA A 52 17.99 11.72 -0.44
N ASP A 53 17.56 10.88 0.51
CA ASP A 53 16.45 9.93 0.37
C ASP A 53 15.08 10.62 0.31
N ARG A 54 14.99 11.89 0.72
CA ARG A 54 13.76 12.70 0.82
C ARG A 54 13.67 13.81 -0.22
N ILE A 55 14.59 13.82 -1.18
CA ILE A 55 14.53 14.71 -2.34
C ILE A 55 13.49 14.17 -3.32
N VAL A 56 12.68 15.09 -3.86
CA VAL A 56 11.76 14.82 -4.95
C VAL A 56 12.15 15.68 -6.15
N ASP A 57 12.27 15.06 -7.31
CA ASP A 57 12.60 15.68 -8.59
C ASP A 57 11.75 15.09 -9.72
N LYS A 58 11.95 15.59 -10.95
CA LYS A 58 11.20 15.13 -12.13
C LYS A 58 11.41 13.65 -12.46
N ALA A 59 12.56 13.07 -12.14
CA ALA A 59 12.88 11.68 -12.45
C ALA A 59 12.20 10.70 -11.49
N ASN A 60 11.94 11.11 -10.24
CA ASN A 60 11.40 10.24 -9.20
C ASN A 60 9.99 10.61 -8.69
N ALA A 61 9.38 11.69 -9.21
CA ALA A 61 8.08 12.20 -8.80
C ALA A 61 6.94 11.17 -8.85
N PHE A 62 7.00 10.22 -9.80
CA PHE A 62 5.96 9.21 -10.00
C PHE A 62 6.25 7.87 -9.30
N THR A 63 7.24 7.83 -8.42
CA THR A 63 7.48 6.65 -7.57
C THR A 63 6.48 6.59 -6.42
N PRO A 64 6.02 5.39 -5.98
CA PRO A 64 5.03 5.27 -4.92
C PRO A 64 5.36 6.07 -3.64
N ALA A 65 6.64 6.06 -3.24
CA ALA A 65 7.10 6.79 -2.06
C ALA A 65 7.03 8.32 -2.18
N ARG A 66 7.08 8.88 -3.40
CA ARG A 66 7.16 10.34 -3.62
C ARG A 66 5.88 10.93 -4.22
N LEU A 67 5.03 10.08 -4.79
CA LEU A 67 3.84 10.46 -5.55
C LEU A 67 2.93 11.43 -4.79
N ARG A 68 2.66 11.15 -3.52
CA ARG A 68 1.77 12.00 -2.70
C ARG A 68 2.30 13.42 -2.55
N TRP A 69 3.58 13.57 -2.23
CA TRP A 69 4.19 14.89 -2.11
C TRP A 69 4.22 15.58 -3.47
N ALA A 70 4.59 14.85 -4.53
CA ALA A 70 4.67 15.38 -5.88
C ALA A 70 3.33 15.93 -6.38
N LEU A 71 2.24 15.18 -6.22
CA LEU A 71 0.90 15.62 -6.63
C LEU A 71 0.45 16.88 -5.88
N SER A 72 0.69 16.93 -4.56
CA SER A 72 0.36 18.09 -3.73
C SER A 72 1.21 19.33 -4.05
N ASN A 73 2.42 19.13 -4.59
CA ASN A 73 3.41 20.19 -4.86
C ASN A 73 3.79 20.29 -6.35
N THR A 74 2.88 19.91 -7.25
CA THR A 74 3.18 19.79 -8.70
C THR A 74 3.78 21.06 -9.30
N ARG A 75 3.37 22.25 -8.81
CA ARG A 75 3.88 23.55 -9.28
C ARG A 75 5.39 23.77 -9.03
N LEU A 76 5.99 23.02 -8.10
CA LEU A 76 7.43 23.06 -7.83
C LEU A 76 8.22 22.15 -8.79
N LEU A 77 7.56 21.17 -9.41
CA LEU A 77 8.19 20.15 -10.25
C LEU A 77 8.06 20.46 -11.75
N ALA A 78 6.98 21.11 -12.16
CA ALA A 78 6.70 21.40 -13.56
C ALA A 78 6.09 22.79 -13.76
N PRO A 79 6.29 23.41 -14.94
CA PRO A 79 5.56 24.61 -15.31
C PRO A 79 4.05 24.37 -15.25
N THR A 80 3.32 25.28 -14.61
CA THR A 80 1.85 25.20 -14.49
C THR A 80 1.25 26.55 -14.84
N ALA A 81 0.14 26.54 -15.57
CA ALA A 81 -0.66 27.74 -15.75
C ALA A 81 -1.42 28.09 -14.46
N GLY A 82 -1.62 29.38 -14.22
CA GLY A 82 -2.49 29.85 -13.15
C GLY A 82 -3.94 29.84 -13.63
N ILE A 83 -4.84 29.20 -12.88
CA ILE A 83 -6.29 29.31 -13.08
C ILE A 83 -6.83 30.11 -11.90
N ARG A 84 -7.56 31.20 -12.18
CA ARG A 84 -8.12 32.04 -11.13
C ARG A 84 -9.42 31.42 -10.60
N HIS A 85 -9.66 31.61 -9.29
CA HIS A 85 -10.94 31.27 -8.68
C HIS A 85 -12.05 32.22 -9.18
N ALA A 86 -13.30 31.86 -8.94
CA ALA A 86 -14.43 32.76 -9.21
C ALA A 86 -14.30 34.08 -8.42
N ALA A 87 -14.88 35.15 -8.96
CA ALA A 87 -14.87 36.47 -8.31
C ALA A 87 -15.60 36.46 -6.97
N ALA A 88 -16.66 35.65 -6.85
CA ALA A 88 -17.38 35.40 -5.62
C ALA A 88 -17.29 33.90 -5.27
N PRO A 89 -16.93 33.52 -4.03
CA PRO A 89 -16.99 32.14 -3.58
C PRO A 89 -18.43 31.62 -3.58
N MET A 90 -18.64 30.39 -4.05
CA MET A 90 -19.91 29.68 -3.92
C MET A 90 -19.79 28.71 -2.74
N PRO A 91 -20.53 28.91 -1.62
CA PRO A 91 -20.46 28.00 -0.50
C PRO A 91 -21.02 26.63 -0.89
N LEU A 92 -20.36 25.56 -0.43
CA LEU A 92 -20.85 24.20 -0.57
C LEU A 92 -21.79 23.90 0.61
N PRO A 93 -23.08 23.57 0.38
CA PRO A 93 -23.98 23.18 1.45
C PRO A 93 -23.48 21.91 2.15
N GLU A 94 -23.44 21.93 3.48
CA GLU A 94 -23.13 20.73 4.25
C GLU A 94 -24.35 19.82 4.32
N GLN A 95 -24.15 18.54 4.01
CA GLN A 95 -25.15 17.49 4.18
C GLN A 95 -24.47 16.22 4.68
N PRO A 96 -24.22 16.10 6.00
CA PRO A 96 -23.62 14.90 6.56
C PRO A 96 -24.54 13.70 6.34
N VAL A 97 -24.00 12.62 5.78
CA VAL A 97 -24.71 11.36 5.57
C VAL A 97 -24.34 10.41 6.72
N PRO A 98 -25.28 10.10 7.64
CA PRO A 98 -25.01 9.16 8.71
C PRO A 98 -24.84 7.74 8.15
N GLY A 99 -23.98 6.94 8.78
CA GLY A 99 -23.81 5.53 8.43
C GLY A 99 -23.05 5.28 7.13
N LEU A 100 -22.25 6.24 6.65
CA LEU A 100 -21.40 6.05 5.46
C LEU A 100 -20.47 4.84 5.61
N ASP A 101 -19.91 4.66 6.81
CA ASP A 101 -19.04 3.51 7.14
C ASP A 101 -19.80 2.17 7.20
N ALA A 102 -21.13 2.22 7.32
CA ALA A 102 -21.99 1.04 7.36
C ALA A 102 -22.54 0.63 5.98
N LEU A 103 -22.19 1.38 4.93
CA LEU A 103 -22.68 1.09 3.58
C LEU A 103 -22.05 -0.22 3.06
N PRO A 104 -22.87 -1.17 2.57
CA PRO A 104 -22.35 -2.41 2.00
C PRO A 104 -21.57 -2.11 0.71
N VAL A 105 -20.36 -2.67 0.60
CA VAL A 105 -19.53 -2.52 -0.59
C VAL A 105 -19.46 -3.87 -1.31
N THR A 106 -19.98 -3.95 -2.52
CA THR A 106 -19.90 -5.17 -3.34
C THR A 106 -18.70 -5.10 -4.27
N ILE A 107 -17.74 -6.02 -4.10
CA ILE A 107 -16.56 -6.15 -4.96
C ILE A 107 -16.55 -7.55 -5.56
N GLY A 108 -16.52 -7.66 -6.89
CA GLY A 108 -16.44 -8.95 -7.57
C GLY A 108 -17.63 -9.90 -7.31
N GLY A 109 -18.78 -9.37 -6.86
CA GLY A 109 -19.97 -10.15 -6.51
C GLY A 109 -20.06 -10.56 -5.03
N GLU A 110 -19.04 -10.27 -4.23
CA GLU A 110 -19.06 -10.47 -2.78
C GLU A 110 -19.41 -9.16 -2.08
N THR A 111 -20.41 -9.18 -1.20
CA THR A 111 -20.79 -8.02 -0.39
C THR A 111 -19.97 -7.99 0.89
N LEU A 112 -19.10 -6.99 1.01
CA LEU A 112 -18.37 -6.67 2.22
C LEU A 112 -19.33 -5.95 3.17
N THR A 113 -19.62 -6.60 4.29
CA THR A 113 -20.23 -5.95 5.44
C THR A 113 -19.11 -5.42 6.34
N PRO A 114 -19.31 -4.27 7.00
CA PRO A 114 -18.31 -3.70 7.92
C PRO A 114 -17.97 -4.65 9.08
#